data_AF-A0A1F7LGZ0-F1
#
_entry.id   AF-A0A1F7LGZ0-F1
#
_cell.length_a   1.000
_cell.length_b   1.000
_cell.length_c   1.000
_cell.angle_alpha   90.00
_cell.angle_beta   90.00
_cell.angle_gamma   90.00
#
_symmetry.space_group_name_H-M   'P 1'
#
loop_
_entity.id
_entity.type
_entity.pdbx_description
1 polymer ?
#
loop_
_entity_poly.entity_id
_entity_poly.type
_entity_poly.pdbx_seq_one_letter_code
_entity_poly.pdbx_strand_id
1 'polypeptide(L)'
;MTRRAGLLALAGLVAVPGRAAGQAARPPRDEPPTFRLRRDGNELLALRRAPVPYATLEQLTGDLPRALPARARAMRLTRAEPPELIDYVLCVMREGVLVVGQQVHRFDFVERRYVFERGEIARGYSPVERPGPWSWLLDVPLAREHPLILQLRAEQAGWPVAAVTIDPGGAS
;
A
#
# COMPACT_ATOMS: atom_id res chain seq x y z
N MET A 1 29.95 -34.84 63.68
CA MET A 1 28.61 -35.45 63.87
C MET A 1 27.64 -34.32 64.19
N THR A 2 26.44 -34.12 63.64
CA THR A 2 25.67 -34.68 62.53
C THR A 2 24.47 -33.73 62.38
N ARG A 3 24.26 -33.17 61.17
CA ARG A 3 22.98 -32.74 60.53
C ARG A 3 21.95 -31.88 61.27
N ARG A 4 21.50 -30.82 60.58
CA ARG A 4 20.14 -30.59 59.99
C ARG A 4 19.92 -29.06 59.90
N ALA A 5 20.05 -28.41 58.75
CA ALA A 5 19.10 -28.41 57.61
C ALA A 5 17.66 -28.11 58.04
N GLY A 6 17.29 -26.82 58.02
CA GLY A 6 15.92 -26.33 58.03
C GLY A 6 15.72 -25.41 56.83
N LEU A 7 15.16 -25.96 55.76
CA LEU A 7 14.74 -25.24 54.56
C LEU A 7 13.39 -24.57 54.89
N LEU A 8 13.33 -23.23 54.84
CA LEU A 8 12.08 -22.49 54.79
C LEU A 8 11.90 -21.96 53.36
N ALA A 9 10.81 -22.42 52.76
CA ALA A 9 10.32 -22.06 51.44
C ALA A 9 9.88 -20.59 51.39
N LEU A 10 10.04 -19.93 50.24
CA LEU A 10 8.99 -19.03 49.74
C LEU A 10 9.17 -18.66 48.26
N ALA A 11 8.10 -18.97 47.53
CA ALA A 11 7.55 -18.32 46.34
C ALA A 11 8.44 -18.17 45.10
N GLY A 12 8.14 -19.02 44.10
CA GLY A 12 8.57 -18.84 42.72
C GLY A 12 7.96 -17.61 42.08
N LEU A 13 8.82 -16.85 41.39
CA LEU A 13 8.41 -15.89 40.38
C LEU A 13 8.69 -16.54 39.02
N VAL A 14 7.64 -17.11 38.40
CA VAL A 14 7.72 -17.54 36.99
C VAL A 14 7.71 -16.28 36.14
N ALA A 15 8.90 -15.85 35.70
CA ALA A 15 9.03 -14.81 34.69
C ALA A 15 8.49 -15.36 33.37
N VAL A 16 7.27 -14.96 32.99
CA VAL A 16 6.76 -15.16 31.63
C VAL A 16 7.57 -14.22 30.72
N PRO A 17 8.35 -14.71 29.74
CA PRO A 17 8.90 -13.83 28.74
C PRO A 17 7.75 -13.34 27.87
N GLY A 18 7.34 -12.09 28.09
CA GLY A 18 6.47 -11.38 27.16
C GLY A 18 7.13 -11.41 25.78
N ARG A 19 6.51 -12.10 24.82
CA ARG A 19 6.85 -11.97 23.41
C ARG A 19 6.59 -10.52 23.03
N ALA A 20 7.65 -9.72 23.02
CA ALA A 20 7.65 -8.40 22.43
C ALA A 20 7.11 -8.51 21.01
N ALA A 21 6.14 -7.64 20.70
CA ALA A 21 5.44 -7.55 19.43
C ALA A 21 6.44 -7.66 18.28
N GLY A 22 6.13 -8.56 17.34
CA GLY A 22 6.93 -8.77 16.15
C GLY A 22 7.24 -7.45 15.47
N GLN A 23 8.50 -7.04 15.53
CA GLN A 23 9.04 -6.02 14.66
C GLN A 23 8.73 -6.47 13.23
N ALA A 24 7.91 -5.70 12.53
CA ALA A 24 7.65 -5.90 11.12
C ALA A 24 9.00 -6.11 10.42
N ALA A 25 9.10 -7.21 9.66
CA ALA A 25 10.32 -7.56 8.94
C ALA A 25 10.79 -6.31 8.19
N ARG A 26 12.01 -5.87 8.51
CA ARG A 26 12.65 -4.76 7.80
C ARG A 26 12.69 -5.16 6.33
N PRO A 27 12.19 -4.33 5.40
CA PRO A 27 12.28 -4.67 4.00
C PRO A 27 13.75 -4.93 3.62
N PRO A 28 14.02 -5.87 2.70
CA PRO A 28 15.38 -6.15 2.25
C PRO A 28 16.07 -4.85 1.82
N ARG A 29 17.36 -4.71 2.16
CA ARG A 29 18.18 -3.50 1.96
C ARG A 29 18.25 -3.00 0.51
N ASP A 30 17.77 -3.79 -0.44
CA ASP A 30 17.77 -3.50 -1.88
C ASP A 30 16.40 -2.99 -2.40
N GLU A 31 15.40 -2.77 -1.55
CA GLU A 31 14.14 -2.16 -1.98
C GLU A 31 14.37 -0.67 -2.28
N PRO A 32 14.27 -0.22 -3.55
CA PRO A 32 14.46 1.17 -3.87
C PRO A 32 13.35 2.02 -3.23
N PRO A 33 13.65 3.25 -2.80
CA PRO A 33 12.75 4.04 -1.97
C PRO A 33 11.40 4.31 -2.63
N THR A 34 10.36 4.46 -1.80
CA THR A 34 9.11 5.17 -2.14
C THR A 34 9.45 6.55 -2.69
N PHE A 35 8.82 6.98 -3.78
CA PHE A 35 8.94 8.38 -4.20
C PHE A 35 7.78 9.20 -3.62
N ARG A 36 8.10 10.45 -3.28
CA ARG A 36 7.20 11.40 -2.62
C ARG A 36 7.08 12.64 -3.50
N LEU A 37 5.86 13.02 -3.85
CA LEU A 37 5.58 14.25 -4.59
C LEU A 37 4.59 15.10 -3.80
N ARG A 38 4.87 16.41 -3.73
CA ARG A 38 4.00 17.38 -3.04
C ARG A 38 3.62 18.50 -3.99
N ARG A 39 2.35 18.87 -4.01
CA ARG A 39 1.81 19.97 -4.82
C ARG A 39 0.54 20.52 -4.18
N ASP A 40 0.43 21.83 -4.03
CA ASP A 40 -0.75 22.55 -3.51
C ASP A 40 -1.26 21.98 -2.16
N GLY A 41 -0.35 21.67 -1.25
CA GLY A 41 -0.67 21.06 0.05
C GLY A 41 -0.98 19.56 -0.01
N ASN A 42 -1.21 18.99 -1.19
CA ASN A 42 -1.44 17.56 -1.39
C ASN A 42 -0.11 16.80 -1.49
N GLU A 43 -0.13 15.53 -1.09
CA GLU A 43 1.04 14.67 -1.08
C GLU A 43 0.73 13.27 -1.60
N LEU A 44 1.50 12.81 -2.60
CA LEU A 44 1.49 11.44 -3.06
C LEU A 44 2.74 10.71 -2.55
N LEU A 45 2.52 9.56 -1.94
CA LEU A 45 3.54 8.57 -1.61
C LEU A 45 3.27 7.32 -2.46
N ALA A 46 4.24 6.90 -3.27
CA ALA A 46 4.10 5.76 -4.17
C ALA A 46 5.27 4.79 -4.00
N LEU A 47 4.97 3.49 -3.86
CA LEU A 47 6.00 2.46 -3.83
C LEU A 47 6.61 2.34 -5.22
N ARG A 48 7.95 2.46 -5.31
CA ARG A 48 8.63 2.27 -6.60
C ARG A 48 8.40 0.87 -7.15
N ARG A 49 8.40 -0.14 -6.29
CA ARG A 49 7.94 -1.50 -6.60
C ARG A 49 6.61 -1.72 -5.91
N ALA A 50 5.52 -1.47 -6.64
CA ALA A 50 4.19 -1.54 -6.08
C ALA A 50 3.59 -2.94 -6.22
N PRO A 51 2.95 -3.48 -5.17
CA PRO A 51 2.31 -4.78 -5.22
C PRO A 51 1.06 -4.75 -6.10
N VAL A 52 0.79 -5.87 -6.76
CA VAL A 52 -0.46 -6.15 -7.48
C VAL A 52 -1.13 -7.35 -6.78
N PRO A 53 -1.87 -7.12 -5.68
CA PRO A 53 -2.44 -8.21 -4.88
C PRO A 53 -3.61 -8.93 -5.55
N TYR A 54 -4.18 -8.36 -6.61
CA TYR A 54 -5.39 -8.85 -7.27
C TYR A 54 -5.14 -9.20 -8.72
N ALA A 55 -5.63 -10.37 -9.13
CA ALA A 55 -5.55 -10.85 -10.51
C ALA A 55 -6.92 -10.88 -11.20
N THR A 56 -7.98 -10.54 -10.47
CA THR A 56 -9.39 -10.55 -10.92
C THR A 56 -10.15 -9.37 -10.32
N LEU A 57 -11.17 -8.88 -11.02
CA LEU A 57 -11.99 -7.75 -10.57
C LEU A 57 -12.86 -8.13 -9.36
N GLU A 58 -13.30 -9.38 -9.28
CA GLU A 58 -14.11 -9.90 -8.17
C GLU A 58 -13.34 -9.85 -6.84
N GLN A 59 -12.06 -10.25 -6.85
CA GLN A 59 -11.22 -10.16 -5.64
C GLN A 59 -11.03 -8.70 -5.20
N LEU A 60 -10.74 -7.81 -6.14
CA LEU A 60 -10.55 -6.39 -5.85
C LEU A 60 -11.85 -5.77 -5.28
N THR A 61 -12.98 -5.97 -5.96
CA THR A 61 -14.27 -5.38 -5.56
C THR A 61 -14.80 -5.96 -4.25
N GLY A 62 -14.53 -7.23 -3.94
CA GLY A 62 -14.86 -7.83 -2.64
C GLY A 62 -14.06 -7.24 -1.47
N ASP A 63 -12.86 -6.73 -1.73
CA ASP A 63 -11.94 -6.22 -0.72
C ASP A 63 -12.05 -4.71 -0.49
N LEU A 64 -12.41 -3.93 -1.52
CA LEU A 64 -12.51 -2.48 -1.44
C LEU A 64 -13.45 -1.93 -0.35
N PRO A 65 -14.58 -2.57 0.03
CA PRO A 65 -15.47 -2.08 1.08
C PRO A 65 -14.92 -2.14 2.51
N ARG A 66 -13.72 -2.69 2.73
CA ARG A 66 -13.10 -2.87 4.06
C ARG A 66 -11.68 -2.35 4.09
N ALA A 67 -11.22 -1.82 5.22
CA ALA A 67 -9.86 -1.29 5.34
C ALA A 67 -8.80 -2.31 4.87
N LEU A 68 -8.01 -1.93 3.86
CA LEU A 68 -7.01 -2.81 3.27
C LEU A 68 -5.73 -2.84 4.12
N PRO A 69 -5.02 -3.99 4.16
CA PRO A 69 -3.74 -4.08 4.85
C PRO A 69 -2.70 -3.18 4.16
N ALA A 70 -1.76 -2.66 4.94
CA ALA A 70 -0.77 -1.71 4.43
C ALA A 70 0.00 -2.18 3.19
N ARG A 71 0.31 -3.47 3.16
CA ARG A 71 1.03 -4.15 2.09
C ARG A 71 0.27 -4.30 0.78
N ALA A 72 -1.04 -4.03 0.74
CA ALA A 72 -1.82 -4.08 -0.50
C ALA A 72 -1.77 -2.76 -1.26
N ARG A 73 -1.34 -1.68 -0.59
CA ARG A 73 -1.38 -0.32 -1.10
C ARG A 73 -0.20 -0.05 -2.02
N ALA A 74 -0.50 0.35 -3.25
CA ALA A 74 0.51 0.78 -4.20
C ALA A 74 0.90 2.25 -3.98
N MET A 75 -0.09 3.09 -3.70
CA MET A 75 0.10 4.53 -3.52
C MET A 75 -0.88 5.08 -2.48
N ARG A 76 -0.50 6.21 -1.89
CA ARG A 76 -1.33 6.98 -0.96
C ARG A 76 -1.28 8.45 -1.29
N LEU A 77 -2.45 9.05 -1.51
CA LEU A 77 -2.62 10.49 -1.67
C LEU A 77 -3.22 11.07 -0.38
N THR A 78 -2.57 12.07 0.19
CA THR A 78 -3.13 12.90 1.26
C THR A 78 -3.50 14.25 0.68
N ARG A 79 -4.79 14.61 0.73
CA ARG A 79 -5.28 15.93 0.32
C ARG A 79 -5.31 16.88 1.49
N ALA A 80 -4.95 18.13 1.26
CA ALA A 80 -5.05 19.19 2.25
C ALA A 80 -6.48 19.75 2.34
N GLU A 81 -7.18 19.89 1.21
CA GLU A 81 -8.49 20.55 1.17
C GLU A 81 -9.45 20.02 0.08
N PRO A 82 -10.59 19.40 0.46
CA PRO A 82 -10.90 18.97 1.83
C PRO A 82 -9.89 17.90 2.32
N PRO A 83 -9.63 17.80 3.64
CA PRO A 83 -8.72 16.79 4.17
C PRO A 83 -9.21 15.37 3.92
N GLU A 84 -8.50 14.66 3.04
CA GLU A 84 -8.79 13.28 2.66
C GLU A 84 -7.50 12.46 2.57
N LEU A 85 -7.61 11.17 2.82
CA LEU A 85 -6.57 10.20 2.56
C LEU A 85 -7.13 9.16 1.58
N ILE A 86 -6.44 8.97 0.46
CA ILE A 86 -6.86 8.08 -0.62
C ILE A 86 -5.78 7.02 -0.82
N ASP A 87 -6.11 5.76 -0.55
CA ASP A 87 -5.23 4.61 -0.78
C ASP A 87 -5.57 3.96 -2.12
N TYR A 88 -4.58 3.83 -3.01
CA TYR A 88 -4.74 3.18 -4.31
C TYR A 88 -4.20 1.76 -4.29
N VAL A 89 -4.94 0.84 -4.90
CA VAL A 89 -4.59 -0.57 -5.06
C VAL A 89 -4.71 -1.00 -6.52
N LEU A 90 -3.89 -1.96 -6.93
CA LEU A 90 -3.75 -2.37 -8.32
C LEU A 90 -4.29 -3.79 -8.53
N CYS A 91 -4.96 -3.99 -9.65
CA CYS A 91 -5.36 -5.28 -10.18
C CYS A 91 -4.92 -5.37 -11.64
N VAL A 92 -4.24 -6.44 -12.04
CA VAL A 92 -3.88 -6.65 -13.45
C VAL A 92 -4.61 -7.87 -13.98
N MET A 93 -5.48 -7.63 -14.96
CA MET A 93 -6.27 -8.67 -15.62
C MET A 93 -5.42 -9.46 -16.61
N ARG A 94 -5.90 -10.63 -17.05
CA ARG A 94 -5.13 -11.58 -17.88
C ARG A 94 -4.70 -10.98 -19.22
N GLU A 95 -5.50 -10.09 -19.77
CA GLU A 95 -5.30 -9.37 -21.02
C GLU A 95 -4.35 -8.17 -20.87
N GLY A 96 -3.88 -7.88 -19.66
CA GLY A 96 -2.98 -6.76 -19.38
C GLY A 96 -3.67 -5.44 -19.10
N VAL A 97 -4.99 -5.41 -18.92
CA VAL A 97 -5.68 -4.22 -18.41
C VAL A 97 -5.35 -4.05 -16.93
N LEU A 98 -4.87 -2.86 -16.58
CA LEU A 98 -4.65 -2.44 -15.20
C LEU A 98 -5.92 -1.77 -14.67
N VAL A 99 -6.51 -2.33 -13.62
CA VAL A 99 -7.62 -1.72 -12.89
C VAL A 99 -7.10 -1.12 -11.58
N VAL A 100 -7.47 0.11 -11.31
CA VAL A 100 -7.11 0.83 -10.09
C VAL A 100 -8.34 0.94 -9.20
N GLY A 101 -8.24 0.36 -8.01
CA GLY A 101 -9.18 0.60 -6.92
C GLY A 101 -8.68 1.73 -6.03
N GLN A 102 -9.61 2.43 -5.39
CA GLN A 102 -9.30 3.45 -4.38
C GLN A 102 -10.12 3.24 -3.11
N GLN A 103 -9.50 3.49 -1.95
CA GLN A 103 -10.19 3.67 -0.68
C GLN A 103 -10.06 5.11 -0.23
N VAL A 104 -11.20 5.77 -0.05
CA VAL A 104 -11.27 7.15 0.43
C VAL A 104 -11.53 7.13 1.92
N HIS A 105 -10.72 7.90 2.64
CA HIS A 105 -10.83 8.12 4.07
C HIS A 105 -10.99 9.62 4.32
N ARG A 106 -12.08 9.98 5.01
CA ARG A 106 -12.33 11.35 5.42
C ARG A 106 -11.63 11.64 6.73
N PHE A 107 -11.13 12.86 6.92
CA PHE A 107 -10.63 13.27 8.23
C PHE A 107 -11.82 13.55 9.17
N ASP A 108 -11.85 12.83 10.30
CA ASP A 108 -12.74 13.14 11.41
C ASP A 108 -12.06 14.20 12.30
N PHE A 109 -12.66 15.39 12.37
CA PHE A 109 -12.13 16.52 13.16
C PHE A 109 -12.32 16.36 14.67
N VAL A 110 -13.30 15.56 15.11
CA VAL A 110 -13.57 15.31 16.53
C VAL A 110 -12.54 14.32 17.06
N GLU A 111 -12.38 13.19 16.37
CA GLU A 111 -11.45 12.13 16.76
C GLU A 111 -10.02 12.38 16.27
N ARG A 112 -9.82 13.41 15.43
CA ARG A 112 -8.54 13.82 14.83
C ARG A 112 -7.83 12.67 14.10
N ARG A 113 -8.59 11.86 13.37
CA ARG A 113 -8.08 10.70 12.62
C ARG A 113 -8.79 10.52 11.28
N TYR A 114 -8.14 9.85 10.35
CA TYR A 114 -8.78 9.42 9.11
C TYR A 114 -9.65 8.18 9.35
N VAL A 115 -10.91 8.24 8.94
CA VAL A 115 -11.88 7.15 9.02
C VAL A 115 -12.23 6.69 7.61
N PHE A 116 -12.34 5.37 7.42
CA PHE A 116 -12.77 4.80 6.15
C PHE A 116 -14.17 5.32 5.80
N GLU A 117 -14.34 5.83 4.58
CA GLU A 117 -15.61 6.33 4.08
C GLU A 117 -16.17 5.43 2.99
N ARG A 118 -15.36 5.12 1.97
CA ARG A 118 -15.78 4.25 0.86
C ARG A 118 -14.60 3.63 0.12
N GLY A 119 -14.87 2.54 -0.59
CA GLY A 119 -13.95 1.96 -1.57
C GLY A 119 -14.64 1.68 -2.89
N GLU A 120 -13.98 1.98 -3.99
CA GLU A 120 -14.56 1.90 -5.34
C GLU A 120 -13.48 1.67 -6.41
N ILE A 121 -13.91 1.27 -7.61
CA ILE A 121 -13.04 1.24 -8.79
C ILE A 121 -12.90 2.66 -9.31
N ALA A 122 -11.66 3.16 -9.37
CA ALA A 122 -11.38 4.49 -9.85
C ALA A 122 -11.34 4.53 -11.40
N ARG A 123 -10.55 3.64 -12.01
CA ARG A 123 -10.34 3.61 -13.47
C ARG A 123 -9.69 2.30 -13.93
N GLY A 124 -9.88 1.96 -15.21
CA GLY A 124 -9.11 0.94 -15.93
C GLY A 124 -8.22 1.53 -17.02
N TYR A 125 -7.06 0.93 -17.27
CA TYR A 125 -6.06 1.38 -18.22
C TYR A 125 -5.62 0.23 -19.12
N SER A 126 -5.75 0.42 -20.42
CA SER A 126 -5.18 -0.51 -21.42
C SER A 126 -3.65 -0.37 -21.44
N PRO A 127 -2.92 -1.46 -21.73
CA PRO A 127 -1.48 -1.38 -21.85
C PRO A 127 -1.08 -0.52 -23.05
N VAL A 128 -0.03 0.28 -22.92
CA VAL A 128 0.58 0.99 -24.05
C VAL A 128 1.36 0.01 -24.91
N GLU A 129 1.29 0.17 -26.23
CA GLU A 129 2.06 -0.63 -27.17
C GLU A 129 3.55 -0.29 -27.06
N ARG A 130 4.34 -1.19 -26.44
CA ARG A 130 5.79 -1.08 -26.32
C ARG A 130 6.46 -2.46 -26.32
N PRO A 131 7.73 -2.56 -26.74
CA PRO A 131 8.48 -3.80 -26.62
C PRO A 131 8.72 -4.14 -25.13
N GLY A 132 8.37 -5.35 -24.72
CA GLY A 132 8.58 -5.85 -23.35
C GLY A 132 7.27 -6.15 -22.60
N PRO A 133 7.34 -6.27 -21.26
CA PRO A 133 6.15 -6.52 -20.43
C PRO A 133 5.19 -5.32 -20.46
N TRP A 134 3.92 -5.54 -20.09
CA TRP A 134 2.88 -4.51 -20.12
C TRP A 134 3.30 -3.23 -19.39
N SER A 135 2.89 -2.10 -19.96
CA SER A 135 3.14 -0.77 -19.41
C SER A 135 1.86 0.05 -19.47
N TRP A 136 1.67 0.97 -18.53
CA TRP A 136 0.49 1.82 -18.42
C TRP A 136 0.88 3.25 -18.09
N LEU A 137 0.02 4.20 -18.44
CA LEU A 137 0.12 5.59 -18.01
C LEU A 137 -1.07 5.91 -17.13
N LEU A 138 -0.77 6.27 -15.88
CA LEU A 138 -1.75 6.47 -14.82
C LEU A 138 -1.88 7.96 -14.51
N ASP A 139 -3.08 8.51 -14.71
CA ASP A 139 -3.43 9.84 -14.23
C ASP A 139 -3.77 9.80 -12.73
N VAL A 140 -2.99 10.47 -11.90
CA VAL A 140 -3.28 10.66 -10.47
C VAL A 140 -3.68 12.12 -10.22
N PRO A 141 -4.89 12.40 -9.70
CA PRO A 141 -5.39 13.76 -9.51
C PRO A 141 -4.77 14.44 -8.28
N LEU A 142 -3.44 14.61 -8.28
CA LEU A 142 -2.69 15.22 -7.18
C LEU A 142 -3.01 16.72 -7.01
N ALA A 143 -3.17 17.45 -8.10
CA ALA A 143 -3.59 18.86 -8.11
C ALA A 143 -4.81 19.06 -9.02
N ARG A 144 -5.58 20.13 -8.79
CA ARG A 144 -6.84 20.39 -9.51
C ARG A 144 -6.63 20.63 -11.00
N GLU A 145 -5.56 21.31 -11.38
CA GLU A 145 -5.36 21.78 -12.76
C GLU A 145 -4.42 20.88 -13.58
N HIS A 146 -3.57 20.09 -12.92
CA HIS A 146 -2.58 19.24 -13.59
C HIS A 146 -2.44 17.89 -12.86
N PRO A 147 -3.08 16.82 -13.37
CA PRO A 147 -2.86 15.49 -12.81
C PRO A 147 -1.39 15.08 -12.99
N LEU A 148 -0.87 14.32 -12.03
CA LEU A 148 0.42 13.68 -12.15
C LEU A 148 0.27 12.44 -13.04
N ILE A 149 1.09 12.35 -14.09
CA ILE A 149 1.18 11.13 -14.90
C ILE A 149 2.28 10.24 -14.32
N LEU A 150 1.91 9.00 -13.99
CA LEU A 150 2.84 7.97 -13.58
C LEU A 150 2.94 6.89 -14.66
N GLN A 151 4.16 6.50 -15.00
CA GLN A 151 4.38 5.33 -15.82
C GLN A 151 4.47 4.10 -14.91
N LEU A 152 3.62 3.11 -15.18
CA LEU A 152 3.64 1.82 -14.51
C LEU A 152 4.14 0.77 -15.49
N ARG A 153 4.97 -0.16 -15.04
CA ARG A 153 5.49 -1.25 -15.86
C ARG A 153 5.47 -2.56 -15.08
N ALA A 154 4.93 -3.62 -15.67
CA ALA A 154 5.02 -4.95 -15.10
C ALA A 154 6.49 -5.41 -15.06
N GLU A 155 6.92 -5.97 -13.92
CA GLU A 155 8.30 -6.44 -13.76
C GLU A 155 8.61 -7.67 -14.62
N GLN A 156 7.61 -8.55 -14.76
CA GLN A 156 7.68 -9.75 -15.59
C GLN A 156 6.69 -9.67 -16.75
N ALA A 157 7.01 -10.39 -17.83
CA ALA A 157 6.04 -10.67 -18.87
C ALA A 157 5.08 -11.78 -18.41
N GLY A 158 3.78 -11.58 -18.63
CA GLY A 158 2.74 -12.58 -18.37
C GLY A 158 1.91 -12.33 -17.12
N TRP A 159 0.92 -13.20 -16.95
CA TRP A 159 -0.06 -13.16 -15.87
C TRP A 159 0.08 -14.41 -15.00
N PRO A 160 -0.02 -14.31 -13.66
CA PRO A 160 -0.34 -13.11 -12.88
C PRO A 160 0.86 -12.17 -12.69
N VAL A 161 0.58 -10.87 -12.62
CA VAL A 161 1.56 -9.84 -12.27
C VAL A 161 1.59 -9.71 -10.75
N ALA A 162 2.77 -9.85 -10.15
CA ALA A 162 2.94 -9.76 -8.69
C ALA A 162 3.26 -8.33 -8.23
N ALA A 163 3.99 -7.58 -9.06
CA ALA A 163 4.39 -6.21 -8.80
C ALA A 163 4.58 -5.43 -10.11
N VAL A 164 4.48 -4.11 -10.00
CA VAL A 164 4.82 -3.16 -11.05
C VAL A 164 5.88 -2.17 -10.56
N THR A 165 6.74 -1.73 -11.46
CA THR A 165 7.57 -0.56 -11.23
C THR A 165 6.73 0.69 -11.50
N ILE A 166 6.70 1.62 -10.55
CA ILE A 166 6.08 2.94 -10.68
C ILE A 166 7.21 3.96 -10.82
N ASP A 167 7.22 4.68 -11.94
CA ASP A 167 8.10 5.80 -12.16
C ASP A 167 7.28 7.07 -12.44
N PRO A 168 7.63 8.21 -11.83
CA PRO A 168 7.12 9.51 -12.25
C PRO A 168 7.76 9.83 -13.60
N GLY A 169 7.11 9.45 -14.70
CA GLY A 169 7.67 9.59 -16.04
C GLY A 169 6.60 9.85 -17.09
N GLY A 170 6.78 10.93 -17.85
CA GLY A 170 6.04 11.17 -19.10
C GLY A 170 5.73 12.62 -19.49
N ALA A 171 6.53 13.63 -19.13
CA ALA A 171 6.49 14.93 -19.80
C ALA A 171 7.92 15.32 -20.22
N SER A 172 8.28 14.95 -21.44
CA SER A 172 9.25 15.70 -22.24
C SER A 172 8.60 16.98 -22.75
#